data_AF-A0A259EBG4-F1
#
_entry.id   AF-A0A259EBG4-F1
#
_cell.length_a   1.000
_cell.length_b   1.000
_cell.length_c   1.000
_cell.angle_alpha   90.00
_cell.angle_beta   90.00
_cell.angle_gamma   90.00
#
_symmetry.space_group_name_H-M   'P 1'
#
loop_
_entity.id
_entity.type
_entity.pdbx_description
1 polymer ?
#
loop_
_entity_poly.entity_id
_entity_poly.type
_entity_poly.pdbx_seq_one_letter_code
_entity_poly.pdbx_strand_id
1 'polypeptide(L)' 'DALLEFAGCVMVISHDRWFLDRIATHILAFEGDSQVVFFPGNYQEYEADKKKRLGEEGAKPKRIRYKPISR' A
#
# COMPACT_ATOMS: atom_id res chain seq x y z
N ASP A 1 5.07 -16.83 -11.65
CA ASP A 1 5.42 -18.13 -11.03
C ASP A 1 6.72 -18.08 -10.23
N ALA A 2 7.83 -17.57 -10.77
CA ALA A 2 9.12 -17.55 -10.05
C ALA A 2 9.11 -16.91 -8.63
N LEU A 3 8.28 -15.88 -8.38
CA LEU A 3 8.17 -15.26 -7.06
C LEU A 3 7.23 -16.00 -6.10
N LEU A 4 6.29 -16.80 -6.61
CA LEU A 4 5.34 -17.56 -5.78
C LEU A 4 6.01 -18.82 -5.19
N GLU A 5 6.97 -19.38 -5.92
CA GLU A 5 7.73 -20.57 -5.49
C GLU A 5 8.96 -20.23 -4.64
N PHE A 6 9.23 -18.94 -4.43
CA PHE A 6 10.39 -18.51 -3.67
C PHE A 6 10.15 -18.66 -2.16
N ALA A 7 10.88 -19.57 -1.52
CA ALA A 7 10.77 -19.86 -0.09
C ALA A 7 11.41 -18.80 0.84
N GLY A 8 11.79 -17.64 0.32
CA GLY A 8 12.40 -16.56 1.10
C GLY A 8 11.45 -15.39 1.36
N CYS A 9 11.97 -14.33 1.98
CA CYS A 9 11.24 -13.08 2.17
C CYS A 9 11.55 -12.11 1.02
N VAL A 10 10.52 -11.46 0.47
CA VAL A 10 10.67 -10.44 -0.57
C VAL A 10 9.87 -9.21 -0.16
N MET A 11 10.51 -8.04 -0.27
CA MET A 11 9.83 -6.75 -0.16
C MET A 11 9.77 -6.12 -1.54
N VAL A 12 8.56 -5.88 -2.06
CA VAL A 12 8.36 -5.30 -3.40
C VAL A 12 7.56 -4.00 -3.28
N ILE A 13 8.04 -2.97 -3.96
CA ILE A 13 7.29 -1.73 -4.16
C ILE A 13 6.77 -1.75 -5.59
N SER A 14 5.45 -1.81 -5.75
CA SER A 14 4.78 -1.76 -7.05
C SER A 14 3.55 -0.87 -6.98
N HIS A 15 3.21 -0.27 -8.11
CA HIS A 15 1.94 0.45 -8.30
C HIS A 15 0.90 -0.39 -9.05
N ASP A 16 1.26 -1.58 -9.52
CA ASP A 16 0.33 -2.50 -10.19
C ASP A 16 -0.47 -3.29 -9.16
N ARG A 17 -1.78 -3.02 -9.10
CA ARG A 17 -2.71 -3.66 -8.16
C ARG A 17 -2.83 -5.15 -8.40
N TRP A 18 -2.86 -5.60 -9.65
CA TRP A 18 -3.02 -7.02 -9.99
C TRP A 18 -1.81 -7.83 -9.55
N PHE A 19 -0.63 -7.24 -9.65
CA PHE A 19 0.61 -7.85 -9.18
C PHE A 19 0.61 -7.99 -7.65
N LEU A 20 0.34 -6.89 -6.94
CA LEU A 20 0.29 -6.90 -5.48
C LEU A 20 -0.76 -7.87 -4.95
N ASP A 21 -1.94 -7.92 -5.57
CA ASP A 21 -3.01 -8.82 -5.12
C ASP A 21 -2.64 -10.30 -5.23
N ARG A 22 -1.78 -10.66 -6.20
CA ARG A 22 -1.33 -12.04 -6.39
C ARG A 22 -0.19 -12.48 -5.49
N ILE A 23 0.72 -11.57 -5.13
CA ILE A 23 1.95 -11.94 -4.42
C ILE A 23 2.01 -11.43 -2.98
N ALA A 24 1.23 -10.42 -2.63
CA ALA A 24 1.33 -9.80 -1.31
C ALA A 24 0.59 -10.64 -0.28
N THR A 25 1.32 -11.04 0.76
CA THR A 25 0.76 -11.59 2.00
C THR A 25 0.55 -10.50 3.05
N HIS A 26 1.28 -9.39 2.91
CA HIS A 26 1.20 -8.22 3.78
C HIS A 26 1.34 -6.95 2.94
N ILE A 27 0.55 -5.94 3.29
CA ILE A 27 0.62 -4.60 2.69
C ILE A 27 1.20 -3.63 3.71
N LEU A 28 2.28 -2.96 3.31
CA LEU A 28 2.85 -1.84 4.05
C LEU A 28 2.38 -0.56 3.36
N ALA A 29 1.41 0.11 3.97
CA ALA A 29 0.74 1.25 3.41
C ALA A 29 1.20 2.56 4.03
N PHE A 30 1.54 3.52 3.17
CA PHE A 30 1.83 4.89 3.56
C PHE A 30 0.57 5.72 3.32
N GLU A 31 -0.15 6.07 4.38
CA GLU A 31 -1.48 6.69 4.29
C GLU A 31 -1.47 8.22 4.31
N GLY A 32 -0.28 8.84 4.35
CA GLY A 32 -0.13 10.28 4.56
C GLY A 32 0.17 10.61 6.02
N ASP A 33 0.45 11.88 6.31
CA ASP A 33 0.81 12.37 7.66
C ASP A 33 1.92 11.58 8.36
N SER A 34 2.86 11.03 7.58
CA SER A 34 3.95 10.16 8.04
C SER A 34 3.48 8.90 8.78
N GLN A 35 2.24 8.46 8.54
CA GLN A 35 1.70 7.23 9.10
C GLN A 35 1.98 6.04 8.19
N VAL A 36 2.45 4.96 8.81
CA VAL A 36 2.70 3.68 8.16
C VAL A 36 1.80 2.63 8.80
N VAL A 37 0.97 1.98 7.99
CA VAL A 37 0.07 0.91 8.41
C VAL A 37 0.59 -0.41 7.86
N PHE A 38 0.76 -1.38 8.75
CA PHE A 38 1.08 -2.75 8.39
C PHE A 38 -0.20 -3.59 8.45
N PHE A 39 -0.63 -4.10 7.30
CA PHE A 39 -1.87 -4.84 7.15
C PHE A 39 -1.57 -6.28 6.70
N PRO A 40 -2.03 -7.31 7.43
CA PRO A 40 -1.94 -8.69 6.99
C PRO A 40 -3.06 -8.98 5.98
N GLY A 41 -2.70 -9.33 4.75
CA GLY A 41 -3.64 -9.55 3.66
C GLY A 41 -3.13 -9.04 2.32
N ASN A 42 -3.96 -9.23 1.29
CA ASN A 42 -3.67 -8.77 -0.06
C ASN A 42 -4.08 -7.29 -0.26
N TYR A 43 -3.91 -6.79 -1.49
CA TYR A 43 -4.23 -5.40 -1.80
C TYR A 43 -5.74 -5.11 -1.72
N GLN A 44 -6.60 -6.02 -2.18
CA GLN A 44 -8.06 -5.88 -2.15
C GLN A 44 -8.60 -5.74 -0.72
N GLU A 45 -8.13 -6.60 0.19
CA GLU A 45 -8.51 -6.60 1.60
C GLU A 45 -8.07 -5.31 2.29
N TYR A 46 -6.84 -4.86 2.01
CA TYR A 46 -6.35 -3.57 2.49
C TYR A 46 -7.21 -2.41 1.94
N GLU A 47 -7.59 -2.41 0.67
CA GLU A 47 -8.43 -1.35 0.09
C GLU A 47 -9.82 -1.31 0.76
N ALA A 48 -10.39 -2.47 1.08
CA ALA A 48 -11.65 -2.58 1.80
C ALA A 48 -11.55 -2.10 3.25
N ASP A 49 -10.49 -2.48 3.97
CA ASP A 49 -10.21 -2.00 5.33
C ASP A 49 -9.99 -0.48 5.34
N LYS A 50 -9.19 0.02 4.41
CA LYS A 50 -8.93 1.46 4.25
C LYS A 50 -10.23 2.24 4.03
N LYS A 51 -11.11 1.77 3.14
CA LYS A 51 -12.43 2.41 2.92
C LYS A 51 -13.30 2.39 4.17
N LYS A 52 -13.26 1.32 4.97
CA LYS A 52 -13.99 1.24 6.25
C LYS A 52 -13.43 2.20 7.30
N ARG A 53 -12.10 2.35 7.39
CA ARG A 53 -11.43 3.17 8.41
C ARG A 53 -11.45 4.67 8.10
N LEU A 54 -11.15 5.04 6.86
CA LEU A 54 -11.01 6.43 6.43
C LEU A 54 -12.26 7.01 5.74
N GLY A 55 -13.26 6.17 5.42
CA GLY A 55 -14.41 6.55 4.61
C GLY A 55 -14.03 6.84 3.15
N GLU A 56 -15.04 7.12 2.30
CA GLU A 56 -14.82 7.41 0.88
C GLU A 56 -13.98 8.67 0.63
N GLU A 57 -14.05 9.65 1.53
CA GLU A 57 -13.31 10.91 1.38
C GLU A 57 -11.85 10.81 1.81
N GLY A 58 -11.54 10.00 2.83
CA GLY A 58 -10.17 9.77 3.28
C GLY A 58 -9.41 8.75 2.41
N ALA A 59 -10.12 7.89 1.69
CA ALA A 59 -9.52 6.97 0.72
C ALA A 59 -9.01 7.67 -0.56
N LYS A 60 -9.49 8.88 -0.86
CA LYS A 60 -9.02 9.64 -2.03
C LYS A 60 -7.57 10.10 -1.81
N PRO A 61 -6.66 9.86 -2.78
CA PRO A 61 -5.27 10.29 -2.65
C PRO A 61 -5.21 11.82 -2.59
N LYS A 62 -4.93 12.36 -1.40
CA LYS A 62 -4.63 13.78 -1.24
C LYS A 62 -3.18 14.01 -1.66
N ARG A 63 -2.99 14.81 -2.70
CA ARG A 63 -1.65 15.17 -3.18
C ARG A 63 -0.96 16.03 -2.12
N ILE A 64 -0.03 15.44 -1.36
CA ILE A 64 0.82 16.19 -0.44
C ILE A 64 1.76 17.05 -1.27
N ARG A 65 1.61 18.37 -1.18
CA ARG A 65 2.44 19.34 -1.89
C ARG A 65 3.58 19.75 -0.95
N TYR A 66 4.75 19.15 -1.13
CA TYR A 66 5.94 19.54 -0.38
C TYR A 66 6.38 20.95 -0.79
N LYS A 67 6.79 21.77 0.19
CA LYS A 67 7.42 23.06 -0.08
C LYS A 67 8.73 22.80 -0.86
N PRO A 68 8.98 23.50 -1.98
CA PRO A 68 10.26 23.39 -2.67
C PRO A 68 11.39 23.83 -1.73
N ILE A 69 12.46 23.06 -1.67
CA ILE A 69 13.66 23.40 -0.90
C ILE A 69 14.30 24.59 -1.62
N SER A 70 14.27 25.79 -1.01
CA SER A 70 15.08 26.91 -1.46
C SER A 70 16.51 26.71 -0.99
N ARG A 71 17.47 26.78 -1.92
CA ARG A 71 18.91 26.87 -1.62
C ARG A 71 19.26 28.23 -1.05
#